data_AF-A0AAW9BAE8-F1
#
_entry.id   AF-A0AAW9BAE8-F1
#
_cell.length_a   1.000
_cell.length_b   1.000
_cell.length_c   1.000
_cell.angle_alpha   90.00
_cell.angle_beta   90.00
_cell.angle_gamma   90.00
#
_symmetry.space_group_name_H-M   'P 1'
#
loop_
_entity.id
_entity.type
_entity.pdbx_description
1 polymer ?
#
loop_
_entity_poly.entity_id
_entity_poly.type
_entity_poly.pdbx_seq_one_letter_code
_entity_poly.pdbx_strand_id
1 'polypeptide(L)'
;LPDESVFLLEKEHCLTEHAVSACKLTDKEKINPFTATSLHTLVQMVANGLGTTFIPQMAIEHGLLHNQNLVVIDPPGQQAYREIGLVWRPSSSRTNTFNQLADVVSELL
;
A
#
# COMPACT_ATOMS: atom_id res chain seq x y z
N LEU A 1 7.33 -2.82 -17.91
CA LEU A 1 5.85 -2.76 -17.84
C LEU A 1 5.33 -2.04 -19.08
N PRO A 2 4.19 -2.43 -19.66
CA PRO A 2 3.51 -1.66 -20.71
C PRO A 2 3.10 -0.28 -20.21
N ASP A 3 2.83 0.65 -21.13
CA ASP A 3 2.27 1.95 -20.78
C ASP A 3 0.87 1.78 -20.18
N GLU A 4 0.50 2.67 -19.27
CA GLU A 4 -0.79 2.71 -18.58
C GLU A 4 -1.18 1.38 -17.89
N SER A 5 -0.20 0.55 -17.48
CA SER A 5 -0.45 -0.77 -16.89
C SER A 5 -0.38 -0.81 -15.37
N VAL A 6 0.08 0.27 -14.72
CA VAL A 6 0.16 0.37 -13.25
C VAL A 6 -1.02 1.16 -12.72
N PHE A 7 -1.93 0.47 -12.02
CA PHE A 7 -3.06 1.10 -11.35
C PHE A 7 -2.68 1.53 -9.95
N LEU A 8 -3.12 2.72 -9.56
CA LEU A 8 -2.86 3.32 -8.24
C LEU A 8 -4.18 3.79 -7.63
N LEU A 9 -4.17 4.03 -6.32
CA LEU A 9 -5.27 4.73 -5.68
C LEU A 9 -5.25 6.21 -6.06
N GLU A 10 -6.39 6.87 -5.89
CA GLU A 10 -6.46 8.33 -5.96
C GLU A 10 -5.38 9.00 -5.08
N LYS A 11 -4.93 10.19 -5.48
CA LYS A 11 -3.81 10.90 -4.82
C LYS A 11 -4.07 11.23 -3.35
N GLU A 12 -5.32 11.21 -2.91
CA GLU A 12 -5.71 11.43 -1.52
C GLU A 12 -5.31 10.26 -0.60
N HIS A 13 -4.93 9.12 -1.18
CA HIS A 13 -4.42 7.97 -0.45
C HIS A 13 -2.89 7.99 -0.38
N CYS A 14 -2.34 8.07 0.83
CA CYS A 14 -0.89 8.02 1.06
C CYS A 14 -0.21 6.76 0.50
N LEU A 15 -0.96 5.66 0.31
CA LEU A 15 -0.43 4.42 -0.28
C LEU A 15 0.17 4.66 -1.67
N THR A 16 -0.45 5.53 -2.48
CA THR A 16 0.05 5.85 -3.83
C THR A 16 1.42 6.51 -3.75
N GLU A 17 1.57 7.53 -2.90
CA GLU A 17 2.85 8.24 -2.74
C GLU A 17 3.93 7.32 -2.17
N HIS A 18 3.59 6.53 -1.15
CA HIS A 18 4.53 5.59 -0.53
C HIS A 18 4.98 4.51 -1.53
N ALA A 19 4.06 3.92 -2.30
CA ALA A 19 4.39 2.88 -3.26
C ALA A 19 5.24 3.41 -4.41
N VAL A 20 4.87 4.57 -4.99
CA VAL A 20 5.63 5.20 -6.09
C VAL A 20 7.04 5.55 -5.65
N SER A 21 7.19 6.10 -4.45
CA SER A 21 8.49 6.48 -3.88
C SER A 21 9.35 5.26 -3.55
N ALA A 22 8.82 4.31 -2.78
CA ALA A 22 9.56 3.14 -2.30
C ALA A 22 9.95 2.19 -3.43
N CYS A 23 9.08 2.03 -4.44
CA CYS A 23 9.31 1.14 -5.58
C CYS A 23 9.96 1.84 -6.78
N LYS A 24 10.39 3.11 -6.62
CA LYS A 24 11.09 3.90 -7.64
C LYS A 24 10.34 3.95 -8.99
N LEU A 25 9.01 4.09 -8.96
CA LEU A 25 8.22 4.24 -10.19
C LEU A 25 8.39 5.66 -10.74
N THR A 26 9.45 5.88 -11.51
CA THR A 26 9.80 7.20 -12.06
C THR A 26 9.12 7.49 -13.40
N ASP A 27 8.72 6.45 -14.12
CA ASP A 27 8.11 6.57 -15.45
C ASP A 27 6.58 6.72 -15.33
N LYS A 28 6.10 7.95 -15.58
CA LYS A 28 4.68 8.29 -15.48
C LYS A 28 3.85 7.67 -16.60
N GLU A 29 4.44 7.34 -17.74
CA GLU A 29 3.71 6.72 -18.86
C GLU A 29 3.23 5.32 -18.50
N LYS A 30 3.86 4.68 -17.49
CA LYS A 30 3.43 3.38 -16.97
C LYS A 30 2.20 3.45 -16.07
N ILE A 31 1.87 4.62 -15.54
CA ILE A 31 0.76 4.81 -14.61
C ILE A 31 -0.53 4.97 -15.41
N ASN A 32 -1.54 4.15 -15.09
CA ASN A 32 -2.86 4.29 -15.70
C ASN A 32 -3.54 5.59 -15.22
N PRO A 33 -4.16 6.39 -16.11
CA PRO A 33 -4.87 7.61 -15.71
C PRO A 33 -6.13 7.32 -14.89
N PHE A 34 -6.72 6.13 -15.01
CA PHE A 34 -7.82 5.69 -14.19
C PHE A 34 -7.30 5.26 -12.80
N THR A 35 -7.90 5.82 -11.76
CA THR A 35 -7.53 5.57 -10.37
C THR A 35 -8.66 4.86 -9.63
N ALA A 36 -8.29 4.01 -8.67
CA ALA A 36 -9.25 3.33 -7.81
C ALA A 36 -9.51 4.13 -6.52
N THR A 37 -10.75 4.11 -6.04
CA THR A 37 -11.20 4.77 -4.81
C THR A 37 -11.03 3.92 -3.55
N SER A 38 -10.64 2.64 -3.69
CA SER A 38 -10.41 1.75 -2.55
C SER A 38 -9.38 0.68 -2.89
N LEU A 39 -8.69 0.17 -1.87
CA LEU A 39 -7.74 -0.93 -2.06
C LEU A 39 -8.43 -2.20 -2.60
N HIS A 40 -9.66 -2.49 -2.18
CA HIS A 40 -10.41 -3.66 -2.65
C HIS A 40 -10.73 -3.56 -4.15
N THR A 41 -11.24 -2.42 -4.60
CA THR A 41 -11.54 -2.20 -6.02
C THR A 41 -10.27 -2.21 -6.88
N LEU A 42 -9.17 -1.67 -6.36
CA LEU A 42 -7.87 -1.72 -7.01
C LEU A 42 -7.39 -3.17 -7.26
N VAL A 43 -7.49 -4.04 -6.24
CA VAL A 43 -7.13 -5.45 -6.39
C VAL A 43 -8.06 -6.16 -7.38
N GLN A 44 -9.36 -5.87 -7.36
CA GLN A 44 -10.32 -6.43 -8.32
C GLN A 44 -9.98 -6.05 -9.78
N MET A 45 -9.54 -4.82 -10.03
CA MET A 45 -9.10 -4.40 -11.37
C MET A 45 -7.92 -5.23 -11.87
N VAL A 46 -6.94 -5.48 -11.00
CA VAL A 46 -5.78 -6.34 -11.31
C VAL A 46 -6.21 -7.79 -11.51
N ALA A 47 -7.12 -8.31 -10.67
CA ALA A 47 -7.67 -9.67 -10.81
C ALA A 47 -8.42 -9.89 -12.12
N ASN A 48 -9.01 -8.83 -12.68
CA ASN A 48 -9.65 -8.86 -14.00
C ASN A 48 -8.65 -8.63 -15.16
N GLY A 49 -7.35 -8.64 -14.90
CA GLY A 49 -6.30 -8.59 -15.91
C GLY A 49 -6.07 -7.20 -16.51
N LEU A 50 -6.55 -6.12 -15.88
CA LEU A 50 -6.39 -4.76 -16.41
C LEU A 50 -4.95 -4.25 -16.31
N GLY A 51 -4.15 -4.77 -15.38
CA GLY A 51 -2.78 -4.32 -15.16
C GLY A 51 -2.16 -4.89 -13.89
N THR A 52 -1.29 -4.12 -13.24
CA THR A 52 -0.62 -4.45 -11.97
C THR A 52 -0.76 -3.30 -10.97
N THR A 53 -0.48 -3.57 -9.69
CA THR A 53 -0.47 -2.54 -8.63
C THR A 53 0.51 -2.90 -7.51
N PHE A 54 0.66 -2.00 -6.54
CA PHE A 54 1.40 -2.24 -5.31
C PHE A 54 0.43 -2.47 -4.15
N ILE A 55 0.73 -3.47 -3.33
CA ILE A 55 -0.10 -3.87 -2.19
C ILE A 55 0.79 -3.99 -0.95
N PRO A 56 0.33 -3.51 0.23
CA PRO A 56 1.10 -3.66 1.46
C PRO A 56 1.05 -5.11 1.96
N GLN A 57 2.17 -5.60 2.48
CA GLN A 57 2.33 -6.97 2.98
C GLN A 57 1.21 -7.41 3.94
N MET A 58 0.85 -6.56 4.91
CA MET A 58 -0.23 -6.84 5.86
C MET A 58 -1.59 -7.15 5.20
N ALA A 59 -1.87 -6.60 4.01
CA ALA A 59 -3.11 -6.89 3.29
C ALA A 59 -3.07 -8.28 2.63
N ILE A 60 -1.89 -8.71 2.19
CA ILE A 60 -1.67 -10.07 1.69
C ILE A 60 -1.89 -11.07 2.83
N GLU A 61 -1.27 -10.83 3.98
CA GLU A 61 -1.33 -11.71 5.16
C GLU A 61 -2.75 -11.85 5.73
N HIS A 62 -3.58 -10.81 5.61
CA HIS A 62 -4.98 -10.84 6.02
C HIS A 62 -5.94 -11.32 4.92
N GLY A 63 -5.42 -11.90 3.84
CA GLY A 63 -6.22 -12.61 2.86
C GLY A 63 -6.93 -11.73 1.85
N LEU A 64 -6.52 -10.48 1.65
CA LEU A 64 -7.11 -9.61 0.64
C LEU A 64 -7.08 -10.22 -0.77
N LEU A 65 -6.05 -11.03 -1.06
CA LEU A 65 -5.87 -11.68 -2.36
C LEU A 65 -6.52 -13.07 -2.45
N HIS A 66 -7.11 -13.58 -1.36
CA HIS A 66 -7.70 -14.92 -1.35
C HIS A 66 -8.79 -15.04 -2.41
N ASN A 67 -8.76 -16.15 -3.15
CA ASN A 67 -9.69 -16.47 -4.23
C ASN A 67 -9.67 -15.50 -5.43
N GLN A 68 -8.61 -14.69 -5.61
CA GLN A 68 -8.54 -13.72 -6.72
C GLN A 68 -7.61 -14.13 -7.88
N ASN A 69 -7.07 -15.36 -7.89
CA ASN A 69 -6.14 -15.84 -8.92
C ASN A 69 -5.02 -14.83 -9.28
N LEU A 70 -4.43 -14.24 -8.24
CA LEU A 70 -3.36 -13.26 -8.35
C LEU A 70 -2.01 -13.86 -8.01
N VAL A 71 -0.96 -13.31 -8.62
CA VAL A 71 0.43 -13.64 -8.32
C VAL A 71 1.07 -12.44 -7.64
N VAL A 72 1.72 -12.68 -6.50
CA VAL A 72 2.51 -11.66 -5.78
C VAL A 72 3.94 -11.71 -6.30
N ILE A 73 4.49 -10.54 -6.61
CA ILE A 73 5.86 -10.37 -7.10
C ILE A 73 6.52 -9.24 -6.31
N ASP A 74 7.77 -9.46 -5.91
CA ASP A 74 8.54 -8.42 -5.22
C ASP A 74 8.76 -7.19 -6.12
N PRO A 75 8.50 -5.97 -5.62
CA PRO A 75 8.70 -4.77 -6.40
C PRO A 75 10.19 -4.47 -6.63
N PRO A 76 10.53 -3.71 -7.69
CA PRO A 76 11.90 -3.26 -7.91
C PRO A 76 12.36 -2.27 -6.83
N GLY A 77 13.59 -2.45 -6.33
CA GLY A 77 14.16 -1.66 -5.23
C GLY A 77 14.65 -2.54 -4.08
N GLN A 78 15.54 -2.04 -3.21
CA GLN A 78 15.88 -2.74 -1.98
C GLN A 78 14.65 -2.69 -1.06
N GLN A 79 14.05 -3.86 -0.79
CA GLN A 79 12.93 -4.08 0.14
C GLN A 79 12.02 -2.85 0.31
N ALA A 80 11.18 -2.55 -0.69
CA ALA A 80 10.25 -1.43 -0.58
C ALA A 80 9.29 -1.64 0.60
N TYR A 81 9.34 -0.75 1.58
CA TYR A 81 8.49 -0.80 2.78
C TYR A 81 7.81 0.55 3.02
N ARG A 82 6.87 0.57 3.96
CA ARG A 82 6.31 1.79 4.54
C ARG A 82 6.42 1.73 6.05
N GLU A 83 6.70 2.85 6.68
CA GLU A 83 6.70 2.95 8.15
C GLU A 83 5.26 3.05 8.65
N ILE A 84 4.96 2.31 9.71
CA ILE A 84 3.70 2.42 10.45
C ILE A 84 4.01 3.12 11.77
N GLY A 85 3.30 4.21 12.05
CA GLY A 85 3.54 5.03 13.22
C GLY A 85 2.26 5.40 13.95
N LEU A 86 2.38 5.59 15.26
CA LEU A 86 1.33 6.19 16.08
C LEU A 86 1.61 7.69 16.20
N VAL A 87 0.56 8.50 16.02
CA VAL A 87 0.64 9.95 16.10
C VAL A 87 -0.40 10.46 17.08
N TRP A 88 0.02 11.33 18.01
CA TRP A 88 -0.87 11.96 18.98
C TRP A 88 -0.51 13.43 19.20
N ARG A 89 -1.45 14.18 19.80
CA ARG A 89 -1.20 15.59 20.15
C ARG A 89 -0.17 15.68 21.27
N PRO A 90 0.86 16.56 21.17
CA PRO A 90 1.85 16.75 22.23
C PRO A 90 1.26 17.13 23.59
N SER A 91 0.09 17.79 23.60
CA SER A 91 -0.61 18.22 24.81
C SER A 91 -1.46 17.12 25.47
N SER A 92 -1.47 15.89 24.94
CA SER A 92 -2.25 14.80 25.52
C SER A 92 -1.66 14.36 26.86
N SER A 93 -2.52 14.20 27.87
CA SER A 93 -2.15 13.59 29.15
C SER A 93 -2.03 12.05 29.07
N ARG A 94 -2.29 11.44 27.91
CA ARG A 94 -2.38 9.98 27.72
C ARG A 94 -1.13 9.35 27.08
N THR A 95 0.02 10.03 27.11
CA THR A 95 1.27 9.54 26.50
C THR A 95 1.63 8.11 26.92
N ASN A 96 1.49 7.78 28.21
CA ASN A 96 1.78 6.42 28.69
C ASN A 96 0.87 5.36 28.03
N THR A 97 -0.41 5.68 27.81
CA THR A 97 -1.34 4.78 27.09
C THR A 97 -0.92 4.60 25.63
N PHE A 98 -0.50 5.67 24.97
CA PHE A 98 -0.07 5.59 23.57
C PHE A 98 1.22 4.79 23.39
N ASN A 99 2.18 4.92 24.33
CA ASN A 99 3.38 4.10 24.31
C ASN A 99 3.06 2.61 24.51
N GLN A 100 2.19 2.27 25.47
CA GLN A 100 1.75 0.88 25.65
C GLN A 100 1.04 0.32 24.40
N LEU A 101 0.25 1.15 23.72
CA LEU A 101 -0.36 0.76 22.45
C LEU A 101 0.68 0.60 21.34
N ALA A 102 1.71 1.45 21.31
CA ALA A 102 2.80 1.36 20.35
C ALA A 102 3.57 0.04 20.50
N ASP A 103 3.84 -0.38 21.74
CA ASP A 103 4.49 -1.66 22.03
C ASP A 103 3.67 -2.83 21.45
N VAL A 104 2.36 -2.85 21.73
CA VAL A 104 1.44 -3.89 21.20
C VAL A 104 1.39 -3.86 19.67
N VAL A 105 1.31 -2.68 19.05
CA VAL A 105 1.28 -2.56 17.59
C VAL A 105 2.60 -3.02 16.97
N SER A 106 3.74 -2.70 17.58
CA SER A 106 5.06 -3.07 17.08
C SER A 106 5.30 -4.59 17.06
N GLU A 107 4.64 -5.35 17.95
CA GLU A 107 4.73 -6.81 17.99
C GLU A 107 3.92 -7.49 16.87
N LEU A 108 3.03 -6.75 16.20
CA LEU A 108 2.11 -7.27 15.18
C LEU A 108 2.50 -6.92 13.73
N LEU A 109 3.57 -6.15 13.55
CA LEU A 109 4.08 -5.69 12.25
C LEU A 109 5.30 -6.51 11.82
#